data_AF-A0AAN2XDU1-F1
#
_entry.id   AF-A0AAN2XDU1-F1
#
_cell.length_a   1.000
_cell.length_b   1.000
_cell.length_c   1.000
_cell.angle_alpha   90.00
_cell.angle_beta   90.00
_cell.angle_gamma   90.00
#
_symmetry.space_group_name_H-M   'P 1'
#
loop_
_entity.id
_entity.type
_entity.pdbx_description
1 polymer ?
#
loop_
_entity_poly.entity_id
_entity_poly.type
_entity_poly.pdbx_seq_one_letter_code
_entity_poly.pdbx_strand_id
1 'polypeptide(L)'
;MKKLFDETNEFEAKYYRTIWYGYIDNEFAPELSDEIKQLIQRDLAEKTANPIEATHWVFYNETQVGDAIGDKVRSSIMVRYREEKFVVQYNVSDFQFVTVFDVTTTFKDQLEQALNA
;
A
#
# COMPACT_ATOMS: atom_id res chain seq x y z
N MET A 1 1.62 -11.55 4.17
CA MET A 1 0.58 -11.00 3.26
C MET A 1 0.32 -11.91 2.05
N LYS A 2 -0.90 -11.91 1.48
CA LYS A 2 -1.27 -12.69 0.27
C LYS A 2 -1.53 -11.78 -0.94
N LYS A 3 -0.91 -12.07 -2.10
CA LYS A 3 -1.22 -11.41 -3.38
C LYS A 3 -2.64 -11.80 -3.82
N LEU A 4 -3.51 -10.82 -4.02
CA LEU A 4 -4.89 -10.99 -4.43
C LEU A 4 -5.02 -10.83 -5.95
N PHE A 5 -4.48 -9.73 -6.48
CA PHE A 5 -4.55 -9.36 -7.88
C PHE A 5 -3.25 -8.65 -8.29
N ASP A 6 -2.92 -8.73 -9.57
CA ASP A 6 -1.75 -8.09 -10.19
C ASP A 6 -2.14 -7.76 -11.62
N GLU A 7 -2.53 -6.51 -11.84
CA GLU A 7 -3.12 -6.08 -13.10
C GLU A 7 -2.30 -4.94 -13.71
N THR A 8 -2.20 -4.96 -15.03
CA THR A 8 -1.61 -3.86 -15.80
C THR A 8 -2.68 -3.30 -16.72
N ASN A 9 -2.98 -2.02 -16.55
CA ASN A 9 -4.01 -1.31 -17.31
C ASN A 9 -3.38 -0.24 -18.19
N GLU A 10 -3.93 -0.06 -19.38
CA GLU A 10 -3.53 1.01 -20.30
C GLU A 10 -4.44 2.23 -20.13
N PHE A 11 -3.86 3.41 -20.02
CA PHE A 11 -4.56 4.69 -20.01
C PHE A 11 -3.73 5.76 -20.71
N GLU A 12 -4.31 6.46 -21.69
CA GLU A 12 -3.63 7.47 -22.51
C GLU A 12 -2.29 6.96 -23.12
N ALA A 13 -2.30 5.74 -23.66
CA ALA A 13 -1.13 5.06 -24.24
C ALA A 13 0.04 4.83 -23.25
N LYS A 14 -0.24 4.85 -21.95
CA LYS A 14 0.69 4.50 -20.87
C LYS A 14 0.20 3.30 -20.09
N TYR A 15 1.11 2.54 -19.49
CA TYR A 15 0.78 1.36 -18.70
C TYR A 15 0.97 1.61 -17.21
N TYR A 16 -0.03 1.23 -16.43
CA TYR A 16 -0.04 1.35 -14.98
C TYR A 16 -0.27 -0.03 -14.38
N ARG A 17 0.66 -0.47 -13.54
CA ARG A 17 0.54 -1.74 -12.81
C ARG A 17 -0.05 -1.46 -11.43
N THR A 18 -1.02 -2.25 -11.02
CA THR A 18 -1.56 -2.22 -9.65
C THR A 18 -1.54 -3.64 -9.09
N ILE A 19 -0.99 -3.78 -7.89
CA ILE A 19 -0.86 -5.05 -7.19
C ILE A 19 -1.57 -4.92 -5.86
N TRP A 20 -2.52 -5.82 -5.62
CA TRP A 20 -3.30 -5.83 -4.40
C TRP A 20 -2.84 -6.99 -3.52
N TYR A 21 -2.51 -6.66 -2.28
CA TYR A 21 -2.19 -7.61 -1.22
C TYR A 21 -3.24 -7.50 -0.12
N GLY A 22 -3.57 -8.62 0.49
CA GLY A 22 -4.53 -8.68 1.57
C GLY A 22 -3.99 -9.40 2.80
N TYR A 23 -4.80 -9.29 3.85
CA TYR A 23 -4.61 -9.97 5.13
C TYR A 23 -3.32 -9.51 5.81
N ILE A 24 -3.12 -8.18 5.88
CA ILE A 24 -2.16 -7.63 6.85
C ILE A 24 -2.74 -7.83 8.23
N ASP A 25 -1.96 -8.42 9.11
CA ASP A 25 -2.21 -8.42 10.54
C ASP A 25 -1.16 -7.54 11.24
N ASN A 26 -1.47 -7.01 12.42
CA ASN A 26 -0.58 -6.11 13.19
C ASN A 26 -0.07 -4.89 12.40
N GLU A 27 -1.00 -4.01 12.00
CA GLU A 27 -0.83 -2.90 11.05
C GLU A 27 0.28 -1.85 11.35
N PHE A 28 0.89 -1.86 12.53
CA PHE A 28 1.96 -0.94 12.93
C PHE A 28 3.22 -1.64 13.47
N ALA A 29 3.29 -2.96 13.32
CA ALA A 29 4.46 -3.71 13.73
C ALA A 29 5.67 -3.31 12.86
N PRO A 30 6.87 -3.10 13.42
CA PRO A 30 8.07 -2.79 12.64
C PRO A 30 8.34 -3.79 11.51
N GLU A 31 8.05 -5.07 11.77
CA GLU A 31 8.23 -6.19 10.83
C GLU A 31 7.39 -6.02 9.55
N LEU A 32 6.25 -5.32 9.64
CA LEU A 32 5.39 -5.05 8.49
C LEU A 32 6.10 -4.19 7.44
N SER A 33 6.88 -3.18 7.89
CA SER A 33 7.62 -2.32 6.97
C SER A 33 8.63 -3.11 6.16
N ASP A 34 9.36 -4.01 6.81
CA ASP A 34 10.33 -4.88 6.15
C ASP A 34 9.65 -5.87 5.18
N GLU A 35 8.51 -6.45 5.58
CA GLU A 35 7.73 -7.33 4.70
C GLU A 35 7.23 -6.59 3.44
N ILE A 36 6.70 -5.37 3.61
CA ILE A 36 6.27 -4.51 2.48
C ILE A 36 7.45 -4.21 1.56
N LYS A 37 8.59 -3.80 2.10
CA LYS A 37 9.80 -3.49 1.31
C LYS A 37 10.25 -4.70 0.49
N GLN A 38 10.33 -5.87 1.12
CA GLN A 38 10.75 -7.10 0.44
C GLN A 38 9.78 -7.51 -0.68
N LEU A 39 8.48 -7.35 -0.46
CA LEU A 39 7.47 -7.62 -1.49
C LEU A 39 7.58 -6.66 -2.67
N ILE A 40 7.69 -5.36 -2.40
CA ILE A 40 7.86 -4.33 -3.45
C ILE A 40 9.12 -4.61 -4.28
N GLN A 41 10.25 -4.90 -3.62
CA GLN A 41 11.50 -5.22 -4.32
C GLN A 41 11.36 -6.47 -5.20
N ARG A 42 10.66 -7.50 -4.71
CA ARG A 42 10.39 -8.72 -5.48
C ARG A 42 9.53 -8.42 -6.71
N ASP A 43 8.43 -7.69 -6.53
CA ASP A 43 7.51 -7.36 -7.62
C ASP A 43 8.17 -6.47 -8.69
N LEU A 44 9.06 -5.55 -8.27
CA LEU A 44 9.83 -4.69 -9.18
C LEU A 44 10.91 -5.46 -9.96
N ALA A 45 11.41 -6.57 -9.42
CA ALA A 45 12.37 -7.43 -10.12
C ALA A 45 11.70 -8.32 -11.19
N GLU A 46 10.38 -8.45 -11.16
CA GLU A 46 9.64 -9.21 -12.18
C GLU A 46 9.64 -8.48 -13.52
N LYS A 47 9.83 -9.24 -14.61
CA LYS A 47 9.76 -8.68 -15.96
C LYS A 47 8.30 -8.38 -16.32
N THR A 48 8.05 -7.15 -16.77
CA THR A 48 6.76 -6.75 -17.32
C THR A 48 6.79 -6.79 -18.85
N ALA A 49 5.67 -7.14 -19.47
CA ALA A 49 5.55 -7.14 -20.94
C ALA A 49 5.55 -5.72 -21.52
N ASN A 50 5.11 -4.74 -20.73
CA ASN A 50 4.96 -3.34 -21.12
C ASN A 50 5.86 -2.42 -20.30
N PRO A 51 6.25 -1.24 -20.83
CA PRO A 51 6.93 -0.21 -20.05
C PRO A 51 5.95 0.43 -19.07
N ILE A 52 6.15 0.17 -17.78
CA ILE A 52 5.26 0.67 -16.72
C ILE A 52 5.62 2.11 -16.35
N GLU A 53 4.65 3.01 -16.45
CA GLU A 53 4.78 4.43 -16.04
C GLU A 53 4.77 4.57 -14.52
N ALA A 54 3.89 3.83 -13.85
CA ALA A 54 3.83 3.77 -12.40
C ALA A 54 3.30 2.42 -11.92
N THR A 55 3.85 1.95 -10.81
CA THR A 55 3.37 0.77 -10.10
C THR A 55 2.73 1.19 -8.78
N HIS A 56 1.56 0.66 -8.50
CA HIS A 56 0.82 0.90 -7.26
C HIS A 56 0.69 -0.41 -6.51
N TRP A 57 0.95 -0.37 -5.21
CA TRP A 57 0.65 -1.45 -4.29
C TRP A 57 -0.44 -0.99 -3.35
N VAL A 58 -1.45 -1.84 -3.15
CA VAL A 58 -2.49 -1.62 -2.16
C VAL A 58 -2.48 -2.81 -1.21
N PHE A 59 -2.18 -2.55 0.05
CA PHE A 59 -2.14 -3.57 1.09
C PHE A 59 -3.33 -3.38 2.03
N TYR A 60 -4.22 -4.37 2.08
CA TYR A 60 -5.44 -4.33 2.88
C TYR A 60 -5.29 -5.04 4.22
N ASN A 61 -5.66 -4.37 5.32
CA ASN A 61 -5.74 -4.98 6.66
C ASN A 61 -6.73 -6.16 6.66
N GLU A 62 -6.48 -7.22 7.43
CA GLU A 62 -7.44 -8.30 7.64
C GLU A 62 -8.70 -7.81 8.37
N THR A 63 -8.52 -6.96 9.37
CA THR A 63 -9.58 -6.48 10.26
C THR A 63 -10.39 -5.37 9.59
N GLN A 64 -11.72 -5.43 9.76
CA GLN A 64 -12.63 -4.35 9.40
C GLN A 64 -13.03 -3.59 10.66
N VAL A 65 -13.05 -2.26 10.56
CA VAL A 65 -13.49 -1.37 11.63
C VAL A 65 -14.81 -0.72 11.20
N GLY A 66 -15.76 -0.64 12.13
CA GLY A 66 -17.01 0.09 11.90
C GLY A 66 -16.74 1.59 11.84
N ASP A 67 -17.35 2.29 10.90
CA ASP A 67 -17.35 3.74 10.86
C ASP A 67 -18.59 4.33 11.58
N ALA A 68 -18.65 5.66 11.63
CA ALA A 68 -19.72 6.38 12.32
C ALA A 68 -21.12 6.22 11.68
N ILE A 69 -21.21 5.74 10.44
CA ILE A 69 -22.46 5.60 9.67
C ILE A 69 -22.91 4.13 9.59
N GLY A 70 -22.12 3.21 10.15
CA GLY A 70 -22.44 1.78 10.24
C GLY A 70 -21.85 0.94 9.10
N ASP A 71 -21.06 1.56 8.22
CA ASP A 71 -20.29 0.85 7.21
C ASP A 71 -19.04 0.21 7.85
N LYS A 72 -18.57 -0.87 7.24
CA LYS A 72 -17.35 -1.56 7.65
C LYS A 72 -16.24 -1.19 6.69
N VAL A 73 -15.30 -0.39 7.15
CA VAL A 73 -14.15 0.06 6.37
C VAL A 73 -12.94 -0.81 6.72
N ARG A 74 -12.17 -1.14 5.69
CA ARG A 74 -10.89 -1.82 5.84
C ARG A 74 -9.80 -0.78 5.58
N SER A 75 -8.92 -0.57 6.55
CA SER A 75 -7.77 0.29 6.34
C SER A 75 -6.82 -0.31 5.32
N SER A 76 -6.06 0.55 4.64
CA SER A 76 -5.08 0.12 3.65
C SER A 76 -3.87 1.04 3.59
N ILE A 77 -2.73 0.43 3.29
CA ILE A 77 -1.51 1.12 2.95
C ILE A 77 -1.42 1.13 1.42
N MET A 78 -1.30 2.30 0.82
CA MET A 78 -1.04 2.44 -0.62
C MET A 78 0.39 2.92 -0.83
N VAL A 79 1.14 2.24 -1.68
CA VAL A 79 2.46 2.68 -2.11
C VAL A 79 2.42 2.92 -3.61
N ARG A 80 2.91 4.07 -4.06
CA ARG A 80 3.08 4.37 -5.49
C ARG A 80 4.55 4.56 -5.78
N TYR A 81 5.05 3.86 -6.80
CA TYR A 81 6.35 4.09 -7.41
C TYR A 81 6.18 4.74 -8.77
N ARG A 82 6.76 5.92 -8.96
CA ARG A 82 6.79 6.66 -10.23
C ARG A 82 8.01 7.56 -10.25
N GLU A 83 8.69 7.64 -11.39
CA GLU A 83 9.87 8.52 -11.56
C GLU A 83 10.91 8.30 -10.45
N GLU A 84 11.24 7.03 -10.18
CA GLU A 84 12.22 6.62 -9.15
C GLU A 84 11.88 7.03 -7.71
N LYS A 85 10.64 7.45 -7.47
CA LYS A 85 10.18 7.89 -6.15
C LYS A 85 9.02 7.05 -5.65
N PHE A 86 9.13 6.63 -4.39
CA PHE A 86 8.04 6.04 -3.63
C PHE A 86 7.27 7.12 -2.88
N VAL A 87 5.94 7.03 -2.93
CA VAL A 87 5.01 7.81 -2.10
C VAL A 87 4.08 6.86 -1.38
N VAL A 88 3.92 7.04 -0.07
CA VAL A 88 3.08 6.20 0.78
C VAL A 88 1.85 6.98 1.23
N GLN A 89 0.69 6.33 1.16
CA GLN A 89 -0.55 6.82 1.73
C GLN A 89 -1.16 5.77 2.64
N TYR A 90 -1.93 6.24 3.62
CA TYR A 90 -2.63 5.39 4.57
C TYR A 90 -4.10 5.78 4.56
N ASN A 91 -4.96 4.85 4.18
CA ASN A 91 -6.40 5.06 4.08
C ASN A 91 -7.08 4.40 5.27
N VAL A 92 -7.91 5.16 5.98
CA VAL A 92 -8.61 4.76 7.22
C VAL A 92 -10.01 5.35 7.27
N SER A 93 -10.86 4.80 8.14
CA SER A 93 -12.13 5.46 8.50
C SER A 93 -11.89 6.76 9.27
N ASP A 94 -12.91 7.61 9.37
CA ASP A 94 -12.91 8.82 10.19
C ASP A 94 -12.63 8.54 11.68
N PHE A 95 -13.20 7.46 12.22
CA PHE A 95 -12.96 7.03 13.59
C PHE A 95 -11.51 6.58 13.80
N GLN A 96 -10.95 5.82 12.87
CA GLN A 96 -9.53 5.45 12.91
C GLN A 96 -8.63 6.68 12.75
N PHE A 97 -8.99 7.60 11.85
CA PHE A 97 -8.26 8.85 11.67
C PHE A 97 -8.09 9.60 12.99
N VAL A 98 -9.14 9.74 13.81
CA VAL A 98 -9.02 10.45 15.09
C VAL A 98 -8.34 9.65 16.20
N THR A 99 -8.32 8.32 16.14
CA THR A 99 -7.79 7.46 17.21
C THR A 99 -6.34 7.01 17.01
N VAL A 100 -5.88 6.90 15.76
CA VAL A 100 -4.55 6.39 15.41
C VAL A 100 -3.77 7.33 14.49
N PHE A 101 -4.13 8.62 14.43
CA PHE A 101 -3.48 9.61 13.57
C PHE A 101 -1.94 9.62 13.70
N ASP A 102 -1.45 9.72 14.93
CA ASP A 102 -0.02 9.91 15.17
C ASP A 102 0.79 8.66 14.78
N VAL A 103 0.28 7.48 15.09
CA VAL A 103 0.95 6.20 14.76
C VAL A 103 0.88 5.92 13.27
N THR A 104 -0.25 6.20 12.60
CA THR A 104 -0.38 6.03 11.14
C THR A 104 0.52 6.99 10.38
N THR A 105 0.61 8.25 10.81
CA THR A 105 1.49 9.25 10.21
C THR A 105 2.97 8.87 10.38
N THR A 106 3.35 8.46 11.60
CA THR A 106 4.73 8.03 11.89
C THR A 106 5.10 6.81 11.04
N PHE A 107 4.25 5.80 11.00
CA PHE A 107 4.48 4.59 10.21
C PHE A 107 4.59 4.92 8.71
N LYS A 108 3.67 5.72 8.16
CA LYS A 108 3.69 6.18 6.77
C LYS A 108 5.02 6.83 6.43
N ASP A 109 5.46 7.80 7.23
CA ASP A 109 6.66 8.59 6.94
C ASP A 109 7.93 7.74 7.04
N GLN A 110 8.00 6.83 8.02
CA GLN A 110 9.11 5.89 8.16
C GLN A 110 9.19 4.91 6.98
N LEU A 111 8.05 4.35 6.56
CA LEU A 111 8.01 3.45 5.41
C LEU A 111 8.39 4.16 4.11
N GLU A 112 7.87 5.38 3.89
CA GLU A 112 8.24 6.19 2.71
C GLU A 112 9.73 6.51 2.69
N GLN A 113 10.30 6.92 3.82
CA GLN A 113 11.73 7.17 3.94
C GLN A 113 12.55 5.90 3.66
N ALA A 114 12.14 4.77 4.23
CA ALA A 114 12.85 3.51 4.10
C ALA A 114 12.78 2.92 2.69
N LEU A 115 11.75 3.24 1.90
CA LEU A 115 11.62 2.83 0.49
C LEU A 115 12.46 3.69 -0.46
N ASN A 116 12.72 4.95 -0.10
CA ASN A 116 13.50 5.90 -0.90
C ASN A 116 14.98 6.01 -0.46
N ALA A 117 15.41 5.21 0.52
CA ALA A 117 16.79 5.16 1.01
C ALA A 117 17.65 4.20 0.19
#